data_AF-A0A4S2V8X4-F1
#
_entry.id   AF-A0A4S2V8X4-F1
#
_cell.length_a   1.000
_cell.length_b   1.000
_cell.length_c   1.000
_cell.angle_alpha   90.00
_cell.angle_beta   90.00
_cell.angle_gamma   90.00
#
_symmetry.space_group_name_H-M   'P 1'
#
loop_
_entity.id
_entity.type
_entity.pdbx_description
1 polymer ?
#
loop_
_entity_poly.entity_id
_entity_poly.type
_entity_poly.pdbx_seq_one_letter_code
_entity_poly.pdbx_strand_id
1 'polypeptide(L)'
;MTRSGGFAGETHTLVVKGDGSWSRLDAKAEPEGTGKLSERELAALRTALREADFARQPRIATGGPKIYDGFFYAFVHGGYEVAGEQGSLPPALVKVAEALPPFTQG
;
A
#
# COMPACT_ATOMS: atom_id res chain seq x y z
N MET A 1 1.63 -3.90 -2.49
CA MET A 1 0.50 -3.36 -1.72
C MET A 1 -0.77 -3.65 -2.49
N THR A 2 -1.72 -4.30 -1.86
CA THR A 2 -3.06 -4.51 -2.43
C THR A 2 -4.02 -3.57 -1.73
N ARG A 3 -4.88 -2.90 -2.50
CA ARG A 3 -5.95 -2.07 -2.02
C ARG A 3 -7.25 -2.63 -2.58
N SER A 4 -8.18 -2.97 -1.70
CA SER A 4 -9.50 -3.50 -2.06
C SER A 4 -10.57 -2.67 -1.37
N GLY A 5 -11.52 -2.13 -2.12
CA GLY A 5 -12.61 -1.31 -1.56
C GLY A 5 -12.99 -0.16 -2.47
N GLY A 6 -13.80 0.76 -1.96
CA GLY A 6 -14.41 1.83 -2.75
C GLY A 6 -15.74 1.41 -3.38
N PHE A 7 -16.48 2.40 -3.91
CA PHE A 7 -17.87 2.27 -4.38
C PHE A 7 -18.09 1.17 -5.44
N ALA A 8 -17.05 0.75 -6.17
CA ALA A 8 -17.10 -0.29 -7.20
C ALA A 8 -16.54 -1.66 -6.73
N GLY A 9 -16.00 -1.76 -5.51
CA GLY A 9 -15.42 -3.00 -4.98
C GLY A 9 -14.16 -3.48 -5.69
N GLU A 10 -13.44 -2.60 -6.39
CA GLU A 10 -12.31 -2.99 -7.22
C GLU A 10 -11.04 -3.26 -6.39
N THR A 11 -10.39 -4.38 -6.69
CA THR A 11 -9.10 -4.73 -6.12
C THR A 11 -7.99 -4.25 -7.04
N HIS A 12 -7.08 -3.45 -6.51
CA HIS A 12 -5.91 -2.98 -7.25
C HIS A 12 -4.66 -3.40 -6.51
N THR A 13 -3.69 -3.93 -7.25
CA THR A 13 -2.40 -4.35 -6.68
C THR A 13 -1.28 -3.48 -7.23
N LEU A 14 -0.59 -2.77 -6.35
CA LEU A 14 0.60 -1.99 -6.67
C LEU A 14 1.86 -2.73 -6.20
N VAL A 15 2.69 -3.11 -7.16
CA VAL A 15 4.00 -3.74 -6.93
C VAL A 15 5.06 -2.68 -7.17
N VAL A 16 5.84 -2.35 -6.14
CA VAL A 16 7.00 -1.47 -6.26
C VAL A 16 8.27 -2.28 -6.03
N LYS A 17 9.18 -2.21 -6.98
CA LYS A 17 10.50 -2.85 -6.93
C LYS A 17 11.51 -1.95 -6.23
N GLY A 18 12.59 -2.54 -5.73
CA GLY A 18 13.63 -1.81 -5.00
C GLY A 18 14.37 -0.75 -5.81
N ASP A 19 14.35 -0.83 -7.14
CA ASP A 19 14.89 0.16 -8.07
C ASP A 19 13.92 1.35 -8.32
N GLY A 20 12.77 1.36 -7.64
CA GLY A 20 11.70 2.35 -7.81
C GLY A 20 10.77 2.08 -8.98
N SER A 21 11.00 1.02 -9.76
CA SER A 21 10.07 0.63 -10.83
C SER A 21 8.78 0.10 -10.20
N TRP A 22 7.64 0.58 -10.64
CA TRP A 22 6.35 0.17 -10.11
C TRP A 22 5.40 -0.31 -11.21
N SER A 23 4.51 -1.22 -10.83
CA SER A 23 3.48 -1.78 -11.70
C SER A 23 2.18 -1.88 -10.91
N ARG A 24 1.12 -1.34 -11.47
CA ARG A 24 -0.25 -1.47 -11.02
C ARG A 24 -0.91 -2.58 -11.82
N LEU A 25 -1.55 -3.46 -11.09
CA LEU A 25 -2.38 -4.51 -11.62
C LEU A 25 -3.81 -4.25 -11.19
N ASP A 26 -4.74 -4.51 -12.09
CA ASP A 26 -6.17 -4.42 -11.83
C ASP A 26 -6.66 -5.65 -11.01
N ALA A 27 -7.99 -5.79 -10.91
CA ALA A 27 -8.63 -6.89 -10.18
C ALA A 27 -8.39 -8.27 -10.82
N LYS A 28 -8.00 -8.32 -12.11
CA LYS A 28 -7.66 -9.54 -12.85
C LYS A 28 -6.17 -9.82 -12.88
N ALA A 29 -5.39 -9.06 -12.11
CA ALA A 29 -3.93 -9.06 -12.13
C ALA A 29 -3.35 -8.66 -13.50
N GLU A 30 -4.11 -7.95 -14.32
CA GLU A 30 -3.65 -7.42 -15.60
C GLU A 30 -2.94 -6.08 -15.37
N PRO A 31 -1.80 -5.81 -16.05
CA PRO A 31 -1.06 -4.57 -15.87
C PRO A 31 -1.87 -3.37 -16.37
N GLU A 32 -2.34 -2.56 -15.44
CA GLU A 32 -3.12 -1.33 -15.70
C GLU A 32 -2.22 -0.12 -15.89
N GLY A 33 -1.05 -0.10 -15.24
CA GLY A 33 -0.11 1.00 -15.35
C GLY A 33 1.26 0.66 -14.82
N THR A 34 2.31 1.23 -15.42
CA THR A 34 3.68 1.07 -14.94
C THR A 34 4.39 2.40 -14.95
N GLY A 35 5.35 2.56 -14.06
CA GLY A 35 6.20 3.74 -14.04
C GLY A 35 7.43 3.52 -13.19
N LYS A 36 8.13 4.61 -12.91
CA LYS A 36 9.31 4.60 -12.06
C LYS A 36 9.26 5.79 -11.12
N LEU A 37 9.53 5.54 -9.84
CA LEU A 37 9.71 6.59 -8.85
C LEU A 37 11.00 7.35 -9.11
N SER A 38 10.97 8.66 -8.88
CA SER A 38 12.15 9.50 -8.85
C SER A 38 13.05 9.08 -7.68
N GLU A 39 14.34 9.39 -7.73
CA GLU A 39 15.27 9.05 -6.64
C GLU A 39 14.82 9.63 -5.28
N ARG A 40 14.25 10.84 -5.30
CA ARG A 40 13.68 11.51 -4.12
C ARG A 40 12.47 10.75 -3.56
N GLU A 41 11.57 10.29 -4.41
CA GLU A 41 10.38 9.53 -4.00
C GLU A 41 10.78 8.15 -3.49
N LEU A 42 11.72 7.49 -4.17
CA LEU A 42 12.27 6.20 -3.75
C LEU A 42 12.97 6.31 -2.38
N ALA A 43 13.72 7.38 -2.13
CA ALA A 43 14.35 7.64 -0.84
C ALA A 43 13.31 7.87 0.27
N ALA A 44 12.25 8.63 -0.02
CA ALA A 44 11.14 8.84 0.90
C ALA A 44 10.42 7.51 1.22
N LEU A 45 10.11 6.72 0.20
CA LEU A 45 9.49 5.41 0.35
C LEU A 45 10.37 4.46 1.17
N ARG A 46 11.68 4.39 0.89
CA ARG A 46 12.63 3.58 1.67
C ARG A 46 12.72 4.02 3.13
N THR A 47 12.63 5.32 3.38
CA THR A 47 12.61 5.87 4.74
C THR A 47 11.32 5.47 5.45
N ALA A 48 10.17 5.67 4.81
CA ALA A 48 8.86 5.26 5.35
C ALA A 48 8.78 3.76 5.61
N LEU A 49 9.29 2.91 4.70
CA LEU A 49 9.33 1.46 4.88
C LEU A 49 10.20 1.03 6.05
N ARG A 50 11.30 1.76 6.31
CA ARG A 50 12.17 1.53 7.47
C ARG A 50 11.51 1.99 8.77
N GLU A 51 10.85 3.15 8.76
CA GLU A 51 10.07 3.66 9.90
C GLU A 51 8.87 2.76 10.22
N ALA A 52 8.26 2.16 9.19
CA ALA A 52 7.14 1.24 9.36
C ALA A 52 7.51 -0.01 10.16
N ASP A 53 8.76 -0.44 10.09
CA ASP A 53 9.31 -1.59 10.82
C ASP A 53 8.33 -2.77 10.79
N PHE A 54 8.01 -3.24 9.59
CA PHE A 54 7.02 -4.30 9.34
C PHE A 54 7.26 -5.56 10.20
N ALA A 55 8.49 -5.81 10.62
CA ALA A 55 8.86 -6.90 11.52
C ALA A 55 8.24 -6.78 12.91
N ARG A 56 7.94 -5.55 13.37
CA ARG A 56 7.28 -5.27 14.66
C ARG A 56 5.78 -5.01 14.54
N GLN A 57 5.26 -4.87 13.32
CA GLN A 57 3.85 -4.62 13.11
C GLN A 57 3.04 -5.91 13.25
N PRO A 58 1.77 -5.83 13.71
CA PRO A 58 0.88 -6.97 13.68
C PRO A 58 0.62 -7.38 12.22
N ARG A 59 0.46 -8.68 11.97
CA ARG A 59 0.10 -9.17 10.62
C ARG A 59 -1.26 -8.66 10.16
N ILE A 60 -2.19 -8.47 11.10
CA ILE A 60 -3.50 -7.89 10.85
C ILE A 60 -3.67 -6.73 11.82
N ALA A 61 -3.70 -5.51 11.29
CA ALA A 61 -3.95 -4.31 12.05
C ALA A 61 -5.45 -4.18 12.31
N THR A 62 -5.82 -4.24 13.59
CA THR A 62 -7.21 -4.22 14.07
C THR A 62 -7.36 -3.20 15.20
N GLY A 63 -8.57 -2.66 15.39
CA GLY A 63 -8.89 -1.81 16.54
C GLY A 63 -8.93 -0.31 16.24
N GLY A 64 -8.84 0.09 14.98
CA GLY A 64 -9.12 1.46 14.56
C GLY A 64 -10.60 1.74 14.35
N PRO A 65 -10.99 3.02 14.18
CA PRO A 65 -12.36 3.39 13.85
C PRO A 65 -12.80 2.76 12.53
N LYS A 66 -14.03 2.25 12.51
CA LYS A 66 -14.64 1.73 11.29
C LYS A 66 -14.90 2.87 10.31
N ILE A 67 -14.21 2.86 9.18
CA ILE A 67 -14.43 3.78 8.07
C ILE A 67 -15.47 3.15 7.15
N TYR A 68 -16.67 3.72 7.08
CA TYR A 68 -17.67 3.35 6.08
C TYR A 68 -17.14 3.77 4.69
N ASP A 69 -17.24 2.87 3.70
CA ASP A 69 -16.57 2.98 2.38
C ASP A 69 -15.04 3.03 2.44
N GLY A 70 -14.45 2.61 3.56
CA GLY A 70 -13.01 2.50 3.70
C GLY A 70 -12.41 1.44 2.78
N PHE A 71 -11.14 1.64 2.43
CA PHE A 71 -10.38 0.62 1.73
C PHE A 71 -9.73 -0.34 2.72
N PHE A 72 -9.69 -1.62 2.34
CA PHE A 72 -8.83 -2.62 2.94
C PHE A 72 -7.47 -2.58 2.25
N TYR A 73 -6.41 -2.60 3.05
CA TYR A 73 -5.05 -2.52 2.55
C TYR A 73 -4.25 -3.72 3.03
N ALA A 74 -3.46 -4.32 2.12
CA ALA A 74 -2.48 -5.34 2.45
C ALA A 74 -1.11 -4.89 1.95
N PHE A 75 -0.17 -4.74 2.87
CA PHE A 75 1.21 -4.37 2.60
C PHE A 75 2.10 -5.59 2.77
N VAL A 76 2.83 -5.95 1.72
CA VAL A 76 3.84 -7.01 1.75
C VAL A 76 5.19 -6.38 1.49
N HIS A 77 6.12 -6.51 2.43
CA HIS A 77 7.47 -5.99 2.31
C HIS A 77 8.47 -6.86 3.08
N GLY A 78 9.57 -7.27 2.43
CA GLY A 78 10.66 -8.00 3.08
C GLY A 78 10.26 -9.34 3.71
N GLY A 79 9.23 -10.00 3.20
CA GLY A 79 8.69 -11.25 3.75
C GLY A 79 7.68 -11.06 4.89
N TYR A 80 7.39 -9.81 5.28
CA TYR A 80 6.35 -9.47 6.24
C TYR A 80 5.10 -8.99 5.51
N GLU A 81 3.94 -9.44 5.97
CA GLU A 81 2.65 -9.00 5.49
C GLU A 81 1.89 -8.34 6.64
N VAL A 82 1.40 -7.13 6.39
CA VAL A 82 0.52 -6.39 7.30
C VAL A 82 -0.72 -5.97 6.53
N ALA A 83 -1.88 -6.44 6.98
CA ALA A 83 -3.17 -6.12 6.38
C ALA A 83 -4.08 -5.39 7.37
N GLY A 84 -4.96 -4.53 6.90
CA GLY A 84 -5.91 -3.83 7.77
C GLY A 84 -6.82 -2.87 7.02
N GLU A 85 -7.92 -2.52 7.66
CA GLU A 85 -8.80 -1.45 7.20
C GLU A 85 -8.12 -0.09 7.36
N GLN A 86 -8.44 0.86 6.48
CA GLN A 86 -7.88 2.22 6.51
C GLN A 86 -7.84 2.86 7.91
N GLY A 87 -8.90 2.70 8.69
CA GLY A 87 -8.97 3.26 10.04
C GLY A 87 -8.10 2.52 11.06
N SER A 88 -7.78 1.25 10.82
CA SER A 88 -6.95 0.40 11.68
C SER A 88 -5.47 0.39 11.30
N LEU A 89 -5.09 1.01 10.18
CA LEU A 89 -3.69 1.00 9.74
C LEU A 89 -2.79 1.78 10.73
N PRO A 90 -1.62 1.23 11.08
CA PRO A 90 -0.60 1.97 11.81
C PRO A 90 -0.21 3.25 11.06
N PRO A 91 0.03 4.36 11.77
CA PRO A 91 0.42 5.64 11.14
C PRO A 91 1.63 5.52 10.21
N ALA A 92 2.56 4.61 10.50
CA ALA A 92 3.71 4.38 9.67
C ALA A 92 3.35 3.69 8.32
N LEU A 93 2.32 2.84 8.28
CA LEU A 93 1.81 2.30 7.01
C LEU A 93 1.02 3.34 6.21
N VAL A 94 0.36 4.29 6.88
CA VAL A 94 -0.25 5.44 6.22
C VAL A 94 0.80 6.25 5.49
N LYS A 95 1.93 6.57 6.13
CA LYS A 95 3.07 7.24 5.46
C LYS A 95 3.62 6.45 4.28
N VAL A 96 3.69 5.11 4.39
CA VAL A 96 4.11 4.26 3.26
C VAL A 96 3.12 4.37 2.11
N ALA A 97 1.81 4.34 2.39
CA ALA A 97 0.77 4.51 1.38
C ALA A 97 0.84 5.89 0.69
N GLU A 98 1.12 6.96 1.43
CA GLU A 98 1.31 8.31 0.90
C GLU A 98 2.58 8.45 0.06
N ALA A 99 3.64 7.70 0.39
CA ALA A 99 4.88 7.68 -0.37
C ALA A 99 4.82 6.79 -1.63
N LEU A 100 3.75 6.00 -1.78
CA LEU A 100 3.54 5.16 -2.95
C LEU A 100 2.85 5.96 -4.07
N PRO A 101 3.11 5.59 -5.34
CA PRO A 101 2.44 6.23 -6.45
C PRO A 101 0.92 6.06 -6.32
N PRO A 102 0.14 7.13 -6.55
CA PRO A 102 -1.29 7.12 -6.29
C PRO A 102 -1.96 6.10 -7.19
N PHE A 103 -2.71 5.17 -6.60
CA PHE A 103 -3.70 4.40 -7.37
C PHE A 103 -4.62 5.41 -8.06
N THR A 104 -4.83 5.29 -9.36
CA THR A 104 -5.71 6.15 -10.14
C THR A 104 -7.02 6.29 -9.35
N GLN A 105 -7.40 7.54 -9.05
CA GLN A 105 -8.80 7.83 -8.77
C GLN A 105 -9.54 7.50 -10.06
N GLY A 106 -10.30 6.41 -10.07
CA GLY A 106 -11.49 6.37 -10.90
C GLY A 106 -12.46 7.43 -10.41
#